data_AF-A0A964VJA3-F1
#
_entry.id   AF-A0A964VJA3-F1
#
_cell.length_a   1.000
_cell.length_b   1.000
_cell.length_c   1.000
_cell.angle_alpha   90.00
_cell.angle_beta   90.00
_cell.angle_gamma   90.00
#
_symmetry.space_group_name_H-M   'P 1'
#
loop_
_entity.id
_entity.type
_entity.pdbx_description
1 polymer ?
#
loop_
_entity_poly.entity_id
_entity_poly.type
_entity_poly.pdbx_seq_one_letter_code
_entity_poly.pdbx_strand_id
1 'polypeptide(L)'
;MKKIFWIIALVLVLATGAAAEEWHGFDPAGFDGLMLKPEQLQAMVAELKPHRPPKNGEHYVFAFANLQRDMAFGIKVEEGIKANAAAAGVELLVADNRLDGPTALANAESFVRRGVDFVIEFQTDVNFGPTIMQKFAKAGIGVVAIDIPMPGATFFGADNPRSGFMGGSYLGQAALARFGAEGVAKGYLVVGELPQSGAIPAMRTEGQVAGFMAVLPDFPGDHLVRIDTKNTLQYSFQQMSNVLARIPPGAPLMLTAINDQSVTGMLRAVQQAGRQGDAIAVGNGADELETLAKEETLVASVAYFPERYGNYLIPIGLMALAGRPLPLAVLVRHLMVTRANICQFYPDFPCQEQGPGFSYLFPQEAFGRHLAGLKGKPELAGYETLLPAR
;
A
#
# COMPACT_ATOMS: atom_id res chain seq x y z
N MET A 1 57.29 14.65 -32.58
CA MET A 1 56.72 13.33 -32.94
C MET A 1 56.79 12.47 -31.69
N LYS A 2 55.75 11.99 -31.01
CA LYS A 2 54.37 11.62 -31.37
C LYS A 2 53.47 11.96 -30.16
N LYS A 3 52.28 12.52 -30.39
CA LYS A 3 51.23 12.68 -29.36
C LYS A 3 50.55 11.32 -29.19
N ILE A 4 50.49 10.80 -27.96
CA ILE A 4 49.71 9.61 -27.61
C ILE A 4 48.43 10.10 -26.94
N PHE A 5 47.31 9.99 -27.65
CA PHE A 5 45.97 10.21 -27.12
C PHE A 5 45.58 8.97 -26.29
N TRP A 6 45.32 9.17 -25.00
CA TRP A 6 44.59 8.19 -24.19
C TRP A 6 43.09 8.41 -24.43
N ILE A 7 42.48 7.51 -25.20
CA ILE A 7 41.02 7.40 -25.28
C ILE A 7 40.58 6.65 -24.03
N ILE A 8 40.00 7.37 -23.07
CA ILE A 8 39.25 6.77 -21.97
C ILE A 8 37.94 6.27 -22.58
N ALA A 9 37.85 4.96 -22.80
CA ALA A 9 36.60 4.30 -23.13
C ALA A 9 35.71 4.34 -21.89
N LEU A 10 34.77 5.28 -21.86
CA LEU A 10 33.69 5.32 -20.88
C LEU A 10 32.77 4.12 -21.21
N VAL A 11 32.93 3.02 -20.50
CA VAL A 11 31.96 1.92 -20.53
C VAL A 11 30.71 2.44 -19.83
N LEU A 12 29.76 2.98 -20.60
CA LEU A 12 28.38 3.11 -20.17
C LEU A 12 27.86 1.68 -19.94
N VAL A 13 27.84 1.25 -18.67
CA VAL A 13 26.95 0.18 -18.26
C VAL A 13 25.54 0.78 -18.34
N LEU A 14 24.91 0.63 -19.51
CA LEU A 14 23.47 0.71 -19.60
C LEU A 14 22.94 -0.37 -18.68
N ALA A 15 22.42 0.02 -17.52
CA ALA A 15 21.54 -0.83 -16.73
C ALA A 15 20.26 -1.03 -17.55
N THR A 16 20.33 -1.94 -18.53
CA THR A 16 19.15 -2.53 -19.12
C THR A 16 18.54 -3.36 -18.00
N GLY A 17 17.53 -2.82 -17.31
CA GLY A 17 16.69 -3.64 -16.44
C GLY A 17 16.20 -4.80 -17.28
N ALA A 18 16.69 -6.01 -16.99
CA ALA A 18 16.15 -7.21 -17.61
C ALA A 18 14.65 -7.20 -17.30
N ALA A 19 13.82 -7.16 -18.34
CA ALA A 19 12.39 -7.31 -18.17
C ALA A 19 12.17 -8.62 -17.39
N ALA A 20 11.40 -8.56 -16.31
CA ALA A 20 11.09 -9.77 -15.58
C ALA A 20 10.36 -10.72 -16.52
N GLU A 21 10.91 -11.93 -16.69
CA GLU A 21 10.31 -12.94 -17.54
C GLU A 21 9.18 -13.63 -16.77
N GLU A 22 8.06 -13.90 -17.46
CA GLU A 22 6.99 -14.73 -16.93
C GLU A 22 7.55 -16.10 -16.51
N TRP A 23 7.21 -16.55 -15.30
CA TRP A 23 7.62 -17.85 -14.80
C TRP A 23 6.44 -18.60 -14.20
N HIS A 24 6.05 -19.71 -14.84
CA HIS A 24 4.89 -20.53 -14.47
C HIS A 24 3.58 -19.72 -14.34
N GLY A 25 3.36 -18.74 -15.20
CA GLY A 25 2.19 -17.86 -15.18
C GLY A 25 2.30 -16.65 -14.25
N PHE A 26 3.45 -16.44 -13.60
CA PHE A 26 3.72 -15.24 -12.82
C PHE A 26 4.60 -14.25 -13.58
N ASP A 27 4.05 -13.08 -13.89
CA ASP A 27 4.80 -11.92 -14.39
C ASP A 27 4.71 -10.79 -13.34
N PRO A 28 5.78 -10.48 -12.59
CA PRO A 28 5.74 -9.46 -11.53
C PRO A 28 5.44 -8.04 -12.04
N ALA A 29 5.64 -7.74 -13.33
CA ALA A 29 5.32 -6.42 -13.89
C ALA A 29 3.85 -6.30 -14.33
N GLY A 30 3.26 -7.41 -14.79
CA GLY A 30 1.92 -7.47 -15.38
C GLY A 30 0.85 -8.19 -14.57
N PHE A 31 1.18 -8.79 -13.42
CA PHE A 31 0.30 -9.72 -12.71
C PHE A 31 -1.08 -9.13 -12.38
N ASP A 32 -2.13 -9.93 -12.61
CA ASP A 32 -3.52 -9.54 -12.38
C ASP A 32 -3.95 -9.67 -10.91
N GLY A 33 -3.12 -10.30 -10.08
CA GLY A 33 -3.35 -10.51 -8.66
C GLY A 33 -4.24 -11.71 -8.33
N LEU A 34 -4.62 -12.51 -9.32
CA LEU A 34 -5.31 -13.78 -9.08
C LEU A 34 -4.34 -14.82 -8.56
N MET A 35 -4.80 -15.70 -7.68
CA MET A 35 -3.94 -16.74 -7.13
C MET A 35 -3.55 -17.73 -8.23
N LEU A 36 -2.25 -18.02 -8.36
CA LEU A 36 -1.76 -19.09 -9.23
C LEU A 36 -2.32 -20.43 -8.74
N LYS A 37 -2.51 -21.38 -9.66
CA LYS A 37 -2.93 -22.72 -9.28
C LYS A 37 -1.82 -23.40 -8.45
N PRO A 38 -2.16 -24.29 -7.50
CA PRO A 38 -1.17 -25.02 -6.72
C PRO A 38 -0.10 -25.70 -7.57
N GLU A 39 -0.45 -26.26 -8.72
CA GLU A 39 0.50 -26.94 -9.61
C GLU A 39 1.54 -25.98 -10.20
N GLN A 40 1.18 -24.72 -10.45
CA GLN A 40 2.11 -23.70 -10.94
C GLN A 40 3.12 -23.31 -9.86
N LEU A 41 2.64 -23.08 -8.62
CA LEU A 41 3.50 -22.78 -7.48
C LEU A 41 4.45 -23.94 -7.14
N GLN A 42 3.94 -25.17 -7.20
CA GLN A 42 4.74 -26.37 -6.98
C GLN A 42 5.77 -26.58 -8.10
N ALA A 43 5.44 -26.25 -9.35
CA ALA A 43 6.39 -26.28 -10.46
C ALA A 43 7.55 -25.30 -10.26
N MET A 44 7.29 -24.09 -9.76
CA MET A 44 8.33 -23.13 -9.38
C MET A 44 9.27 -23.72 -8.32
N VAL A 45 8.72 -24.35 -7.28
CA VAL A 45 9.49 -25.02 -6.21
C VAL A 45 10.32 -26.19 -6.75
N ALA A 46 9.72 -27.01 -7.61
CA ALA A 46 10.37 -28.18 -8.21
C ALA A 46 11.54 -27.79 -9.14
N GLU A 47 11.39 -26.72 -9.91
CA GLU A 47 12.47 -26.19 -10.77
C GLU A 47 13.58 -25.52 -9.95
N LEU A 48 13.23 -24.85 -8.86
CA LEU A 48 14.19 -24.19 -7.97
C LEU A 48 15.09 -25.19 -7.20
N LYS A 49 14.49 -26.28 -6.68
CA LYS A 49 15.14 -27.20 -5.72
C LYS A 49 16.48 -27.80 -6.17
N PRO A 50 16.68 -28.21 -7.43
CA PRO A 50 17.98 -28.72 -7.90
C PRO A 50 19.10 -27.66 -7.92
N HIS A 51 18.75 -26.38 -8.12
CA HIS A 51 19.72 -25.29 -8.27
C HIS A 51 20.03 -24.58 -6.94
N ARG A 52 19.05 -24.52 -6.04
CA ARG A 52 19.19 -23.89 -4.72
C ARG A 52 18.36 -24.65 -3.68
N PRO A 53 18.88 -25.75 -3.11
CA PRO A 53 18.13 -26.55 -2.15
C PRO A 53 17.74 -25.76 -0.89
N PRO A 54 16.62 -26.09 -0.23
CA PRO A 54 16.20 -25.44 1.00
C PRO A 54 17.23 -25.63 2.11
N LYS A 55 17.42 -24.62 2.96
CA LYS A 55 18.44 -24.64 4.02
C LYS A 55 18.28 -25.78 5.03
N ASN A 56 17.06 -26.24 5.28
CA ASN A 56 16.79 -27.36 6.19
C ASN A 56 16.89 -28.75 5.50
N GLY A 57 17.07 -28.80 4.17
CA GLY A 57 17.16 -30.03 3.38
C GLY A 57 15.84 -30.64 2.91
N GLU A 58 14.68 -30.17 3.41
CA GLU A 58 13.38 -30.78 3.14
C GLU A 58 12.47 -29.86 2.31
N HIS A 59 12.13 -28.69 2.86
CA HIS A 59 11.20 -27.71 2.31
C HIS A 59 11.69 -26.29 2.54
N TYR A 60 11.34 -25.35 1.65
CA TYR A 60 11.68 -23.95 1.87
C TYR A 60 10.94 -23.39 3.06
N VAL A 61 11.63 -22.57 3.85
CA VAL A 61 11.08 -21.86 5.00
C VAL A 61 11.08 -20.37 4.70
N PHE A 62 9.89 -19.80 4.52
CA PHE A 62 9.71 -18.36 4.39
C PHE A 62 9.32 -17.79 5.75
N ALA A 63 9.83 -16.60 6.07
CA ALA A 63 9.36 -15.84 7.22
C ALA A 63 8.51 -14.66 6.76
N PHE A 64 7.44 -14.38 7.50
CA PHE A 64 6.63 -13.19 7.36
C PHE A 64 6.60 -12.42 8.69
N ALA A 65 7.15 -11.21 8.68
CA ALA A 65 6.97 -10.25 9.76
C ALA A 65 5.77 -9.36 9.40
N ASN A 66 4.64 -9.63 10.06
CA ASN A 66 3.39 -8.90 9.86
C ASN A 66 3.46 -7.51 10.48
N LEU A 67 2.81 -6.53 9.86
CA LEU A 67 2.69 -5.15 10.35
C LEU A 67 2.11 -5.09 11.77
N GLN A 68 0.94 -5.71 11.93
CA GLN A 68 0.28 -6.01 13.20
C GLN A 68 -0.84 -7.03 12.97
N ARG A 69 -1.15 -7.85 13.98
CA ARG A 69 -2.12 -8.96 13.85
C ARG A 69 -3.51 -8.67 14.44
N ASP A 70 -3.78 -7.42 14.79
CA ASP A 70 -5.06 -6.92 15.31
C ASP A 70 -5.76 -5.92 14.35
N MET A 71 -5.22 -5.77 13.14
CA MET A 71 -5.80 -4.95 12.06
C MET A 71 -6.30 -5.84 10.92
N ALA A 72 -7.48 -5.53 10.38
CA ALA A 72 -8.11 -6.28 9.28
C ALA A 72 -7.17 -6.46 8.07
N PHE A 73 -6.51 -5.38 7.63
CA PHE A 73 -5.50 -5.45 6.58
C PHE A 73 -4.39 -6.47 6.86
N GLY A 74 -3.74 -6.40 8.03
CA GLY A 74 -2.65 -7.30 8.40
C GLY A 74 -3.09 -8.77 8.53
N ILE A 75 -4.31 -9.02 9.01
CA ILE A 75 -4.89 -10.35 9.08
C ILE A 75 -5.10 -10.92 7.66
N LYS A 76 -5.72 -10.15 6.76
CA LYS A 76 -5.98 -10.58 5.36
C LYS A 76 -4.69 -10.84 4.59
N VAL A 77 -3.65 -9.99 4.76
CA VAL A 77 -2.33 -10.22 4.16
C VAL A 77 -1.74 -11.54 4.66
N GLU A 78 -1.78 -11.79 5.97
CA GLU A 78 -1.27 -13.03 6.57
C GLU A 78 -1.98 -14.27 6.03
N GLU A 79 -3.31 -14.23 5.96
CA GLU A 79 -4.14 -15.32 5.42
C GLU A 79 -3.81 -15.62 3.96
N GLY A 80 -3.67 -14.57 3.13
CA GLY A 80 -3.26 -14.71 1.73
C GLY A 80 -1.88 -15.35 1.58
N ILE A 81 -0.89 -14.90 2.38
CA ILE A 81 0.47 -15.48 2.37
C ILE A 81 0.42 -16.95 2.81
N LYS A 82 -0.32 -17.27 3.87
CA LYS A 82 -0.48 -18.65 4.36
C LYS A 82 -1.07 -19.57 3.30
N ALA A 83 -2.13 -19.13 2.60
CA ALA A 83 -2.77 -19.92 1.56
C ALA A 83 -1.80 -20.22 0.39
N ASN A 84 -1.04 -19.22 -0.05
CA ASN A 84 -0.06 -19.38 -1.13
C ASN A 84 1.15 -20.22 -0.71
N ALA A 85 1.65 -20.05 0.51
CA ALA A 85 2.74 -20.86 1.05
C ALA A 85 2.33 -22.34 1.12
N ALA A 86 1.13 -22.63 1.64
CA ALA A 86 0.58 -23.98 1.70
C ALA A 86 0.41 -24.59 0.30
N ALA A 87 -0.13 -23.84 -0.67
CA ALA A 87 -0.27 -24.31 -2.05
C ALA A 87 1.08 -24.63 -2.71
N ALA A 88 2.13 -23.87 -2.38
CA ALA A 88 3.49 -24.07 -2.86
C ALA A 88 4.27 -25.18 -2.12
N GLY A 89 3.79 -25.66 -0.96
CA GLY A 89 4.56 -26.54 -0.09
C GLY A 89 5.73 -25.84 0.63
N VAL A 90 5.59 -24.54 0.87
CA VAL A 90 6.55 -23.71 1.62
C VAL A 90 6.10 -23.61 3.08
N GLU A 91 7.00 -23.86 4.03
CA GLU A 91 6.74 -23.59 5.44
C GLU A 91 6.75 -22.07 5.68
N LEU A 92 5.74 -21.57 6.39
CA LEU A 92 5.65 -20.16 6.76
C LEU A 92 5.85 -19.96 8.27
N LEU A 93 6.80 -19.11 8.61
CA LEU A 93 7.03 -18.62 9.96
C LEU A 93 6.49 -17.21 10.10
N VAL A 94 5.54 -17.00 11.01
CA VAL A 94 4.93 -15.68 11.21
C VAL A 94 5.41 -15.05 12.50
N ALA A 95 5.78 -13.77 12.43
CA ALA A 95 5.99 -12.90 13.58
C ALA A 95 5.14 -11.63 13.44
N ASP A 96 4.97 -10.91 14.55
CA ASP A 96 4.20 -9.68 14.63
C ASP A 96 5.13 -8.52 14.98
N ASN A 97 5.18 -7.50 14.12
CA ASN A 97 5.98 -6.29 14.33
C ASN A 97 5.31 -5.28 15.26
N ARG A 98 3.99 -5.40 15.50
CA ARG A 98 3.23 -4.55 16.43
C ARG A 98 3.37 -3.04 16.17
N LEU A 99 3.49 -2.67 14.89
CA LEU A 99 3.78 -1.29 14.46
C LEU A 99 5.04 -0.68 15.13
N ASP A 100 6.01 -1.50 15.53
CA ASP A 100 7.17 -1.07 16.31
C ASP A 100 8.48 -1.49 15.62
N GLY A 101 9.31 -0.50 15.28
CA GLY A 101 10.59 -0.70 14.60
C GLY A 101 11.58 -1.60 15.37
N PRO A 102 11.80 -1.37 16.68
CA PRO A 102 12.61 -2.26 17.52
C PRO A 102 12.12 -3.72 17.52
N THR A 103 10.80 -3.94 17.60
CA THR A 103 10.19 -5.27 17.53
C THR A 103 10.44 -5.91 16.17
N ALA A 104 10.29 -5.16 15.06
CA ALA A 104 10.62 -5.64 13.71
C ALA A 104 12.09 -6.06 13.59
N LEU A 105 13.01 -5.28 14.17
CA LEU A 105 14.43 -5.65 14.22
C LEU A 105 14.67 -6.95 15.01
N ALA A 106 14.03 -7.12 16.17
CA ALA A 106 14.14 -8.35 16.96
C ALA A 106 13.58 -9.57 16.22
N ASN A 107 12.47 -9.41 15.50
CA ASN A 107 11.89 -10.44 14.63
C ASN A 107 12.87 -10.84 13.52
N ALA A 108 13.48 -9.87 12.84
CA ALA A 108 14.49 -10.11 11.82
C ALA A 108 15.69 -10.92 12.34
N GLU A 109 16.21 -10.58 13.51
CA GLU A 109 17.28 -11.36 14.16
C GLU A 109 16.85 -12.79 14.49
N SER A 110 15.59 -12.98 14.89
CA SER A 110 15.01 -14.31 15.13
C SER A 110 14.96 -15.14 13.85
N PHE A 111 14.50 -14.56 12.75
CA PHE A 111 14.47 -15.25 11.44
C PHE A 111 15.87 -15.64 10.95
N VAL A 112 16.87 -14.77 11.14
CA VAL A 112 18.27 -15.09 10.84
C VAL A 112 18.74 -16.30 11.66
N ARG A 113 18.50 -16.31 12.98
CA ARG A 113 18.87 -17.46 13.84
C ARG A 113 18.19 -18.76 13.45
N ARG A 114 16.95 -18.68 12.95
CA ARG A 114 16.17 -19.83 12.50
C ARG A 114 16.57 -20.32 11.10
N GLY A 115 17.45 -19.61 10.41
CA GLY A 115 18.00 -20.06 9.13
C GLY A 115 16.98 -20.10 7.99
N VAL A 116 16.03 -19.15 7.96
CA VAL A 116 14.99 -19.10 6.92
C VAL A 116 15.59 -18.85 5.52
N ASP A 117 14.91 -19.30 4.48
CA ASP A 117 15.35 -19.16 3.09
C ASP A 117 15.07 -17.75 2.55
N PHE A 118 13.91 -17.18 2.91
CA PHE A 118 13.44 -15.90 2.41
C PHE A 118 12.58 -15.16 3.44
N VAL A 119 12.53 -13.83 3.37
CA VAL A 119 11.73 -12.99 4.29
C VAL A 119 10.79 -12.08 3.52
N ILE A 120 9.55 -12.02 4.01
CA ILE A 120 8.54 -11.02 3.69
C ILE A 120 8.46 -10.08 4.89
N GLU A 121 8.86 -8.82 4.72
CA GLU A 121 8.95 -7.85 5.81
C GLU A 121 7.91 -6.74 5.63
N PHE A 122 7.07 -6.53 6.65
CA PHE A 122 6.05 -5.48 6.66
C PHE A 122 6.18 -4.62 7.92
N GLN A 123 7.21 -3.77 7.94
CA GLN A 123 7.48 -2.84 9.05
C GLN A 123 6.93 -1.43 8.73
N THR A 124 6.65 -0.60 9.74
CA THR A 124 6.04 0.75 9.57
C THR A 124 7.00 1.93 9.66
N ASP A 125 8.17 1.78 10.27
CA ASP A 125 9.13 2.86 10.54
C ASP A 125 10.30 2.81 9.55
N VAL A 126 10.32 3.78 8.63
CA VAL A 126 11.34 3.87 7.58
C VAL A 126 12.78 3.88 8.13
N ASN A 127 12.98 4.34 9.36
CA ASN A 127 14.31 4.44 9.98
C ASN A 127 14.90 3.07 10.34
N PHE A 128 14.08 2.03 10.52
CA PHE A 128 14.55 0.69 10.85
C PHE A 128 14.91 -0.15 9.63
N GLY A 129 14.43 0.23 8.44
CA GLY A 129 14.68 -0.47 7.18
C GLY A 129 16.16 -0.81 6.93
N PRO A 130 17.10 0.16 6.98
CA PRO A 130 18.52 -0.11 6.77
C PRO A 130 19.12 -1.11 7.76
N THR A 131 18.79 -1.00 9.05
CA THR A 131 19.34 -1.88 10.10
C THR A 131 18.80 -3.29 9.98
N ILE A 132 17.51 -3.45 9.66
CA ILE A 132 16.90 -4.76 9.40
C ILE A 132 17.57 -5.42 8.18
N MET A 133 17.73 -4.69 7.07
CA MET A 133 18.37 -5.21 5.87
C MET A 133 19.83 -5.62 6.09
N GLN A 134 20.57 -4.92 6.95
CA GLN A 134 21.93 -5.33 7.30
C GLN A 134 21.98 -6.72 7.96
N LYS A 135 20.95 -7.11 8.73
CA LYS A 135 20.87 -8.46 9.34
C LYS A 135 20.67 -9.53 8.27
N PHE A 136 19.71 -9.31 7.36
CA PHE A 136 19.42 -10.26 6.29
C PHE A 136 20.53 -10.36 5.25
N ALA A 137 21.13 -9.23 4.86
CA ALA A 137 22.26 -9.20 3.93
C ALA A 137 23.48 -9.98 4.47
N LYS A 138 23.83 -9.80 5.77
CA LYS A 138 24.91 -10.57 6.41
C LYS A 138 24.65 -12.08 6.43
N ALA A 139 23.38 -12.48 6.47
CA ALA A 139 22.96 -13.88 6.48
C ALA A 139 22.67 -14.45 5.06
N GLY A 140 22.82 -13.64 4.01
CA GLY A 140 22.48 -14.03 2.63
C GLY A 140 21.00 -14.37 2.44
N ILE A 141 20.11 -13.73 3.19
CA ILE A 141 18.65 -13.92 3.10
C ILE A 141 18.06 -12.82 2.21
N GLY A 142 17.32 -13.24 1.17
CA GLY A 142 16.56 -12.32 0.31
C GLY A 142 15.32 -11.79 1.02
N VAL A 143 14.91 -10.57 0.67
CA VAL A 143 13.78 -9.88 1.29
C VAL A 143 12.88 -9.27 0.24
N VAL A 144 11.57 -9.40 0.41
CA VAL A 144 10.57 -8.50 -0.18
C VAL A 144 10.00 -7.63 0.93
N ALA A 145 10.03 -6.31 0.73
CA ALA A 145 9.52 -5.32 1.67
C ALA A 145 8.14 -4.83 1.23
N ILE A 146 7.16 -4.89 2.13
CA ILE A 146 5.80 -4.43 1.89
C ILE A 146 5.66 -2.96 2.28
N ASP A 147 5.19 -2.14 1.34
CA ASP A 147 4.82 -0.71 1.45
C ASP A 147 5.91 0.29 1.88
N ILE A 148 6.88 -0.12 2.70
CA ILE A 148 8.00 0.71 3.15
C ILE A 148 9.28 0.21 2.49
N PRO A 149 9.93 1.03 1.63
CA PRO A 149 11.13 0.60 0.93
C PRO A 149 12.28 0.33 1.90
N MET A 150 12.96 -0.78 1.68
CA MET A 150 14.12 -1.19 2.47
C MET A 150 15.31 -1.40 1.51
N PRO A 151 16.45 -0.73 1.71
CA PRO A 151 17.57 -0.81 0.77
C PRO A 151 18.02 -2.25 0.51
N GLY A 152 18.01 -2.67 -0.76
CA GLY A 152 18.41 -4.01 -1.19
C GLY A 152 17.30 -5.07 -1.15
N ALA A 153 16.10 -4.73 -0.70
CA ALA A 153 14.91 -5.59 -0.84
C ALA A 153 14.17 -5.30 -2.16
N THR A 154 13.45 -6.29 -2.67
CA THR A 154 12.41 -6.05 -3.68
C THR A 154 11.27 -5.28 -3.03
N PHE A 155 10.82 -4.17 -3.63
CA PHE A 155 9.67 -3.43 -3.12
C PHE A 155 8.37 -4.04 -3.65
N PHE A 156 7.42 -4.28 -2.76
CA PHE A 156 6.05 -4.65 -3.09
C PHE A 156 5.09 -3.73 -2.35
N GLY A 157 4.02 -3.26 -2.99
CA GLY A 157 3.02 -2.49 -2.27
C GLY A 157 2.02 -1.79 -3.17
N ALA A 158 1.40 -0.74 -2.64
CA ALA A 158 0.45 0.07 -3.37
C ALA A 158 1.08 0.98 -4.42
N ASP A 159 0.36 1.23 -5.51
CA ASP A 159 0.57 2.42 -6.33
C ASP A 159 0.02 3.63 -5.56
N ASN A 160 0.85 4.16 -4.65
CA ASN A 160 0.50 5.22 -3.71
C ASN A 160 0.01 6.50 -4.42
N PRO A 161 0.69 7.03 -5.46
CA PRO A 161 0.19 8.19 -6.19
C PRO A 161 -1.19 7.97 -6.80
N ARG A 162 -1.41 6.81 -7.45
CA ARG A 162 -2.68 6.52 -8.13
C ARG A 162 -3.81 6.31 -7.14
N SER A 163 -3.60 5.45 -6.15
CA SER A 163 -4.61 5.13 -5.13
C SER A 163 -5.04 6.38 -4.36
N GLY A 164 -4.07 7.19 -3.92
CA GLY A 164 -4.34 8.46 -3.27
C GLY A 164 -5.18 9.39 -4.15
N PHE A 165 -4.73 9.63 -5.39
CA PHE A 165 -5.45 10.50 -6.33
C PHE A 165 -6.85 10.00 -6.65
N MET A 166 -7.03 8.68 -6.79
CA MET A 166 -8.34 8.06 -6.97
C MET A 166 -9.26 8.37 -5.78
N GLY A 167 -8.80 8.13 -4.55
CA GLY A 167 -9.58 8.39 -3.34
C GLY A 167 -9.94 9.86 -3.17
N GLY A 168 -8.97 10.76 -3.39
CA GLY A 168 -9.16 12.21 -3.29
C GLY A 168 -10.14 12.76 -4.32
N SER A 169 -9.99 12.38 -5.58
CA SER A 169 -10.88 12.86 -6.66
C SER A 169 -12.29 12.28 -6.54
N TYR A 170 -12.42 11.05 -6.06
CA TYR A 170 -13.72 10.49 -5.71
C TYR A 170 -14.36 11.30 -4.57
N LEU A 171 -13.61 11.58 -3.50
CA LEU A 171 -14.09 12.36 -2.36
C LEU A 171 -14.58 13.75 -2.79
N GLY A 172 -13.85 14.44 -3.65
CA GLY A 172 -14.24 15.76 -4.17
C GLY A 172 -15.55 15.71 -4.97
N GLN A 173 -15.71 14.72 -5.86
CA GLN A 173 -16.95 14.55 -6.64
C GLN A 173 -18.14 14.17 -5.75
N ALA A 174 -17.91 13.27 -4.78
CA ALA A 174 -18.92 12.87 -3.81
C ALA A 174 -19.35 14.04 -2.92
N ALA A 175 -18.42 14.88 -2.50
CA ALA A 175 -18.69 16.07 -1.71
C ALA A 175 -19.52 17.10 -2.48
N LEU A 176 -19.22 17.32 -3.77
CA LEU A 176 -20.03 18.18 -4.64
C LEU A 176 -21.46 17.65 -4.79
N ALA A 177 -21.61 16.34 -5.02
CA ALA A 177 -22.93 15.72 -5.14
C ALA A 177 -23.75 15.84 -3.84
N ARG A 178 -23.10 15.73 -2.68
CA ARG A 178 -23.77 15.77 -1.37
C ARG A 178 -24.05 17.18 -0.86
N PHE A 179 -23.09 18.09 -0.96
CA PHE A 179 -23.13 19.40 -0.28
C PHE A 179 -23.27 20.58 -1.25
N GLY A 180 -23.13 20.35 -2.56
CA GLY A 180 -23.05 21.43 -3.55
C GLY A 180 -21.78 22.27 -3.41
N ALA A 181 -21.51 23.11 -4.42
CA ALA A 181 -20.29 23.93 -4.47
C ALA A 181 -20.18 24.91 -3.27
N GLU A 182 -21.29 25.56 -2.89
CA GLU A 182 -21.30 26.51 -1.76
C GLU A 182 -21.03 25.84 -0.41
N GLY A 183 -21.53 24.61 -0.22
CA GLY A 183 -21.29 23.84 1.00
C GLY A 183 -19.82 23.42 1.07
N VAL A 184 -19.31 22.83 -0.02
CA VAL A 184 -17.90 22.42 -0.12
C VAL A 184 -16.93 23.58 0.13
N ALA A 185 -17.21 24.77 -0.43
CA ALA A 185 -16.37 25.96 -0.22
C ALA A 185 -16.27 26.41 1.25
N LYS A 186 -17.21 26.01 2.10
CA LYS A 186 -17.23 26.30 3.55
C LYS A 186 -16.79 25.10 4.40
N GLY A 187 -16.51 23.97 3.76
CA GLY A 187 -16.15 22.71 4.42
C GLY A 187 -14.68 22.60 4.73
N TYR A 188 -14.32 21.51 5.40
CA TYR A 188 -12.96 21.15 5.81
C TYR A 188 -12.57 19.79 5.27
N LEU A 189 -11.41 19.72 4.63
CA LEU A 189 -10.79 18.47 4.22
C LEU A 189 -9.86 18.01 5.34
N VAL A 190 -10.15 16.88 5.96
CA VAL A 190 -9.28 16.29 6.99
C VAL A 190 -8.62 15.03 6.43
N VAL A 191 -7.28 15.04 6.41
CA VAL A 191 -6.45 13.95 5.90
C VAL A 191 -5.65 13.32 7.04
N GLY A 192 -5.91 12.05 7.30
CA GLY A 192 -5.13 11.24 8.25
C GLY A 192 -3.86 10.69 7.62
N GLU A 193 -2.71 11.04 8.19
CA GLU A 193 -1.38 10.71 7.67
C GLU A 193 -0.60 9.77 8.57
N LEU A 194 0.53 9.26 8.04
CA LEU A 194 1.47 8.44 8.78
C LEU A 194 2.92 8.87 8.51
N PRO A 195 3.38 10.01 9.07
CA PRO A 195 4.70 10.56 8.74
C PRO A 195 5.87 9.61 9.02
N GLN A 196 5.76 8.74 10.03
CA GLN A 196 6.80 7.78 10.41
C GLN A 196 7.17 6.79 9.29
N SER A 197 6.26 6.57 8.34
CA SER A 197 6.44 5.61 7.25
C SER A 197 7.18 6.20 6.04
N GLY A 198 7.53 7.48 6.10
CA GLY A 198 8.40 8.11 5.12
C GLY A 198 7.72 8.49 3.80
N ALA A 199 8.55 8.84 2.82
CA ALA A 199 8.11 9.53 1.61
C ALA A 199 7.25 8.67 0.67
N ILE A 200 7.49 7.35 0.62
CA ILE A 200 6.75 6.46 -0.30
C ILE A 200 5.26 6.39 0.07
N PRO A 201 4.86 6.08 1.32
CA PRO A 201 3.47 6.18 1.75
C PRO A 201 2.93 7.61 1.75
N ALA A 202 3.76 8.63 2.00
CA ALA A 202 3.31 10.02 1.93
C ALA A 202 2.80 10.41 0.53
N MET A 203 3.27 9.77 -0.55
CA MET A 203 2.69 9.96 -1.89
C MET A 203 1.19 9.62 -1.95
N ARG A 204 0.69 8.74 -1.06
CA ARG A 204 -0.73 8.40 -0.97
C ARG A 204 -1.55 9.57 -0.44
N THR A 205 -1.16 10.15 0.70
CA THR A 205 -1.89 11.28 1.28
C THR A 205 -1.72 12.56 0.47
N GLU A 206 -0.55 12.78 -0.13
CA GLU A 206 -0.38 13.85 -1.11
C GLU A 206 -1.22 13.63 -2.37
N GLY A 207 -1.34 12.38 -2.82
CA GLY A 207 -2.25 12.00 -3.91
C GLY A 207 -3.71 12.28 -3.56
N GLN A 208 -4.15 12.00 -2.33
CA GLN A 208 -5.50 12.30 -1.86
C GLN A 208 -5.79 13.81 -1.92
N VAL A 209 -4.88 14.63 -1.42
CA VAL A 209 -5.03 16.09 -1.51
C VAL A 209 -5.03 16.54 -2.96
N ALA A 210 -4.09 16.08 -3.79
CA ALA A 210 -4.01 16.46 -5.20
C ALA A 210 -5.25 16.05 -6.01
N GLY A 211 -5.77 14.84 -5.78
CA GLY A 211 -6.98 14.35 -6.43
C GLY A 211 -8.22 15.15 -6.03
N PHE A 212 -8.33 15.51 -4.76
CA PHE A 212 -9.43 16.36 -4.27
C PHE A 212 -9.35 17.76 -4.89
N MET A 213 -8.17 18.39 -4.87
CA MET A 213 -7.93 19.71 -5.45
C MET A 213 -8.08 19.73 -6.97
N ALA A 214 -7.87 18.60 -7.66
CA ALA A 214 -8.13 18.51 -9.10
C ALA A 214 -9.61 18.63 -9.45
N VAL A 215 -10.51 18.26 -8.53
CA VAL A 215 -11.97 18.43 -8.69
C VAL A 215 -12.41 19.80 -8.16
N LEU A 216 -11.75 20.30 -7.12
CA LEU A 216 -12.09 21.52 -6.40
C LEU A 216 -10.87 22.47 -6.34
N PRO A 217 -10.47 23.08 -7.47
CA PRO A 217 -9.23 23.87 -7.56
C PRO A 217 -9.23 25.12 -6.68
N ASP A 218 -10.42 25.66 -6.38
CA ASP A 218 -10.60 26.85 -5.55
C ASP A 218 -10.86 26.51 -4.08
N PHE A 219 -10.68 25.25 -3.66
CA PHE A 219 -10.88 24.88 -2.25
C PHE A 219 -9.87 25.62 -1.34
N PRO A 220 -10.34 26.24 -0.24
CA PRO A 220 -9.47 27.02 0.64
C PRO A 220 -8.39 26.15 1.29
N GLY A 221 -7.12 26.47 1.02
CA GLY A 221 -5.99 25.70 1.53
C GLY A 221 -5.85 25.72 3.06
N ASP A 222 -6.35 26.77 3.73
CA ASP A 222 -6.42 26.88 5.19
C ASP A 222 -7.53 26.02 5.83
N HIS A 223 -8.43 25.44 5.02
CA HIS A 223 -9.39 24.44 5.45
C HIS A 223 -8.92 22.99 5.26
N LEU A 224 -7.69 22.79 4.75
CA LEU A 224 -7.02 21.49 4.76
C LEU A 224 -6.37 21.24 6.12
N VAL A 225 -6.85 20.22 6.82
CA VAL A 225 -6.32 19.78 8.12
C VAL A 225 -5.63 18.43 7.93
N ARG A 226 -4.38 18.32 8.39
CA ARG A 226 -3.63 17.07 8.41
C ARG A 226 -3.45 16.59 9.84
N ILE A 227 -3.66 15.30 10.09
CA ILE A 227 -3.52 14.68 11.41
C ILE A 227 -2.65 13.42 11.33
N ASP A 228 -1.77 13.20 12.29
CA ASP A 228 -1.03 11.94 12.40
C ASP A 228 -1.93 10.87 13.04
N THR A 229 -2.25 9.81 12.30
CA THR A 229 -3.15 8.75 12.75
C THR A 229 -2.44 7.68 13.56
N LYS A 230 -1.10 7.69 13.56
CA LYS A 230 -0.26 6.60 14.09
C LYS A 230 -0.64 5.23 13.55
N ASN A 231 -1.34 5.17 12.42
CA ASN A 231 -1.86 3.95 11.82
C ASN A 231 -2.81 3.16 12.74
N THR A 232 -3.50 3.81 13.67
CA THR A 232 -4.41 3.14 14.60
C THR A 232 -5.78 3.80 14.63
N LEU A 233 -6.81 2.98 14.87
CA LEU A 233 -8.17 3.45 15.09
C LEU A 233 -8.24 4.45 16.25
N GLN A 234 -7.64 4.12 17.39
CA GLN A 234 -7.76 4.89 18.62
C GLN A 234 -7.13 6.28 18.51
N TYR A 235 -5.93 6.38 17.92
CA TYR A 235 -5.26 7.66 17.76
C TYR A 235 -5.96 8.52 16.69
N SER A 236 -6.45 7.90 15.61
CA SER A 236 -7.27 8.58 14.59
C SER A 236 -8.53 9.19 15.18
N PHE A 237 -9.23 8.44 16.04
CA PHE A 237 -10.38 8.94 16.79
C PHE A 237 -10.01 10.14 17.66
N GLN A 238 -8.93 10.04 18.44
CA GLN A 238 -8.49 11.12 19.33
C GLN A 238 -8.14 12.40 18.55
N GLN A 239 -7.37 12.27 17.47
CA GLN A 239 -6.98 13.42 16.65
C GLN A 239 -8.18 14.03 15.94
N MET A 240 -9.10 13.22 15.42
CA MET A 240 -10.32 13.73 14.80
C MET A 240 -11.20 14.46 15.82
N SER A 241 -11.37 13.95 17.04
CA SER A 241 -12.10 14.65 18.11
C SER A 241 -11.50 16.02 18.42
N ASN A 242 -10.17 16.13 18.45
CA ASN A 242 -9.47 17.41 18.64
C ASN A 242 -9.71 18.39 17.48
N VAL A 243 -9.74 17.88 16.23
CA VAL A 243 -10.03 18.67 15.03
C VAL A 243 -11.49 19.15 15.02
N LEU A 244 -12.44 18.25 15.32
CA LEU A 244 -13.87 18.57 15.35
C LEU A 244 -14.19 19.70 16.34
N ALA A 245 -13.50 19.76 17.47
CA ALA A 245 -13.69 20.82 18.47
C ALA A 245 -13.35 22.23 17.95
N ARG A 246 -12.63 22.34 16.84
CA ARG A 246 -12.20 23.60 16.21
C ARG A 246 -12.96 23.92 14.93
N ILE A 247 -13.66 22.95 14.36
CA ILE A 247 -14.46 23.13 13.15
C ILE A 247 -15.87 23.59 13.54
N PRO A 248 -16.39 24.67 12.92
CA PRO A 248 -17.75 25.14 13.20
C PRO A 248 -18.81 24.04 13.03
N PRO A 249 -19.81 23.96 13.94
CA PRO A 249 -20.95 23.06 13.77
C PRO A 249 -21.65 23.30 12.42
N GLY A 250 -22.03 22.22 11.73
CA GLY A 250 -22.70 22.29 10.42
C GLY A 250 -21.76 22.54 9.23
N ALA A 251 -20.47 22.81 9.42
CA ALA A 251 -19.52 22.94 8.31
C ALA A 251 -19.23 21.57 7.68
N PRO A 252 -19.37 21.37 6.36
CA PRO A 252 -19.12 20.07 5.75
C PRO A 252 -17.74 19.49 6.05
N LEU A 253 -17.67 18.19 6.30
CA LEU A 253 -16.46 17.44 6.62
C LEU A 253 -16.16 16.45 5.51
N MET A 254 -15.03 16.60 4.84
CA MET A 254 -14.54 15.68 3.83
C MET A 254 -13.35 14.93 4.42
N LEU A 255 -13.49 13.63 4.62
CA LEU A 255 -12.54 12.85 5.42
C LEU A 255 -11.86 11.79 4.56
N THR A 256 -10.56 11.65 4.74
CA THR A 256 -9.81 10.51 4.23
C THR A 256 -8.57 10.28 5.09
N ALA A 257 -7.92 9.14 4.92
CA ALA A 257 -6.68 8.84 5.63
C ALA A 257 -5.84 7.84 4.85
N ILE A 258 -4.63 7.60 5.34
CA ILE A 258 -3.68 6.63 4.80
C ILE A 258 -4.30 5.23 4.63
N ASN A 259 -5.28 4.84 5.47
CA ASN A 259 -6.02 3.59 5.35
C ASN A 259 -7.44 3.63 5.96
N ASP A 260 -8.20 2.57 5.69
CA ASP A 260 -9.58 2.37 6.18
C ASP A 260 -9.69 2.40 7.70
N GLN A 261 -8.80 1.71 8.43
CA GLN A 261 -8.86 1.71 9.90
C GLN A 261 -8.77 3.12 10.50
N SER A 262 -7.90 3.96 9.92
CA SER A 262 -7.78 5.37 10.34
C SER A 262 -9.05 6.15 10.02
N VAL A 263 -9.63 5.97 8.83
CA VAL A 263 -10.92 6.58 8.48
C VAL A 263 -12.03 6.13 9.42
N THR A 264 -12.08 4.84 9.78
CA THR A 264 -13.03 4.30 10.77
C THR A 264 -12.89 4.98 12.13
N GLY A 265 -11.65 5.21 12.59
CA GLY A 265 -11.41 5.98 13.82
C GLY A 265 -11.94 7.41 13.74
N MET A 266 -11.68 8.10 12.61
CA MET A 266 -12.19 9.45 12.37
C MET A 266 -13.73 9.49 12.32
N LEU A 267 -14.36 8.52 11.67
CA LEU A 267 -15.82 8.41 11.56
C LEU A 267 -16.48 8.17 12.92
N ARG A 268 -15.86 7.38 13.80
CA ARG A 268 -16.34 7.21 15.18
C ARG A 268 -16.33 8.52 15.97
N ALA A 269 -15.32 9.38 15.77
CA ALA A 269 -15.29 10.70 16.39
C ALA A 269 -16.41 11.61 15.86
N VAL A 270 -16.65 11.57 14.54
CA VAL A 270 -17.78 12.28 13.91
C VAL A 270 -19.12 11.80 14.47
N GLN A 271 -19.29 10.48 14.62
CA GLN A 271 -20.49 9.87 15.18
C GLN A 271 -20.70 10.28 16.64
N GLN A 272 -19.65 10.25 17.46
CA GLN A 272 -19.71 10.69 18.85
C GLN A 272 -20.11 12.16 18.97
N ALA A 273 -19.67 13.00 18.05
CA ALA A 273 -20.02 14.41 18.00
C ALA A 273 -21.43 14.68 17.43
N GLY A 274 -22.16 13.65 16.97
CA GLY A 274 -23.47 13.81 16.33
C GLY A 274 -23.40 14.51 14.97
N ARG A 275 -22.25 14.43 14.29
CA ARG A 275 -21.96 15.18 13.06
C ARG A 275 -21.98 14.34 11.77
N GLN A 276 -22.58 13.15 11.81
CA GLN A 276 -22.65 12.26 10.63
C GLN A 276 -23.36 12.91 9.44
N GLY A 277 -24.36 13.77 9.70
CA GLY A 277 -25.07 14.51 8.66
C GLY A 277 -24.16 15.45 7.86
N ASP A 278 -23.11 15.97 8.50
CA ASP A 278 -22.18 16.93 7.91
C ASP A 278 -20.98 16.26 7.23
N ALA A 279 -20.84 14.93 7.33
CA ALA A 279 -19.62 14.24 6.94
C ALA A 279 -19.76 13.34 5.72
N ILE A 280 -18.69 13.27 4.96
CA ILE A 280 -18.46 12.30 3.89
C ILE A 280 -17.01 11.83 3.93
N ALA A 281 -16.78 10.54 3.72
CA ALA A 281 -15.48 9.93 3.83
C ALA A 281 -15.16 8.97 2.69
N VAL A 282 -13.88 8.91 2.31
CA VAL A 282 -13.33 7.90 1.40
C VAL A 282 -12.15 7.20 2.07
N GLY A 283 -12.24 5.88 2.13
CA GLY A 283 -11.22 4.98 2.67
C GLY A 283 -10.13 4.58 1.67
N ASN A 284 -9.10 3.91 2.18
CA ASN A 284 -8.03 3.27 1.41
C ASN A 284 -7.73 1.89 2.01
N GLY A 285 -7.96 0.83 1.25
CA GLY A 285 -7.72 -0.56 1.61
C GLY A 285 -8.83 -1.48 1.09
N ALA A 286 -10.08 -1.07 1.30
CA ALA A 286 -11.29 -1.86 1.20
C ALA A 286 -11.25 -3.13 2.09
N ASP A 287 -10.67 -3.00 3.29
CA ASP A 287 -10.52 -4.09 4.25
C ASP A 287 -11.47 -3.99 5.45
N GLU A 288 -11.94 -2.77 5.79
CA GLU A 288 -13.00 -2.54 6.79
C GLU A 288 -14.40 -2.68 6.15
N LEU A 289 -14.67 -3.85 5.55
CA LEU A 289 -15.85 -4.11 4.72
C LEU A 289 -17.19 -3.88 5.44
N GLU A 290 -17.25 -4.21 6.73
CA GLU A 290 -18.42 -3.96 7.57
C GLU A 290 -18.71 -2.46 7.71
N THR A 291 -17.68 -1.66 7.96
CA THR A 291 -17.80 -0.20 8.01
C THR A 291 -18.22 0.34 6.64
N LEU A 292 -17.60 -0.12 5.55
CA LEU A 292 -17.97 0.29 4.19
C LEU A 292 -19.43 -0.05 3.84
N ALA A 293 -19.91 -1.22 4.28
CA ALA A 293 -21.26 -1.68 4.01
C ALA A 293 -22.34 -0.96 4.84
N LYS A 294 -22.03 -0.57 6.09
CA LYS A 294 -23.02 -0.08 7.07
C LYS A 294 -22.95 1.41 7.36
N GLU A 295 -21.78 2.03 7.28
CA GLU A 295 -21.64 3.46 7.60
C GLU A 295 -21.91 4.32 6.37
N GLU A 296 -23.06 5.00 6.34
CA GLU A 296 -23.50 5.81 5.20
C GLU A 296 -22.49 6.91 4.82
N THR A 297 -21.77 7.42 5.82
CA THR A 297 -20.73 8.46 5.68
C THR A 297 -19.48 7.97 4.94
N LEU A 298 -19.14 6.68 5.03
CA LEU A 298 -18.08 6.06 4.23
C LEU A 298 -18.64 5.68 2.86
N VAL A 299 -18.47 6.54 1.87
CA VAL A 299 -19.13 6.38 0.56
C VAL A 299 -18.37 5.44 -0.38
N ALA A 300 -17.05 5.32 -0.18
CA ALA A 300 -16.21 4.44 -0.96
C ALA A 300 -14.89 4.14 -0.23
N SER A 301 -14.19 3.10 -0.69
CA SER A 301 -12.79 2.85 -0.35
C SER A 301 -12.02 2.44 -1.61
N VAL A 302 -10.78 2.93 -1.75
CA VAL A 302 -9.86 2.47 -2.80
C VAL A 302 -9.38 1.08 -2.40
N ALA A 303 -9.66 0.04 -3.17
CA ALA A 303 -9.28 -1.32 -2.85
C ALA A 303 -7.81 -1.63 -3.13
N TYR A 304 -7.20 -2.36 -2.20
CA TYR A 304 -5.82 -2.84 -2.25
C TYR A 304 -5.79 -4.37 -2.34
N PHE A 305 -6.92 -5.03 -2.03
CA PHE A 305 -7.08 -6.48 -2.02
C PHE A 305 -5.99 -7.18 -1.16
N PRO A 306 -5.86 -6.85 0.14
CA PRO A 306 -4.83 -7.43 1.01
C PRO A 306 -4.87 -8.96 1.04
N GLU A 307 -6.04 -9.57 0.87
CA GLU A 307 -6.21 -11.03 0.75
C GLU A 307 -5.46 -11.63 -0.45
N ARG A 308 -5.11 -10.80 -1.45
CA ARG A 308 -4.36 -11.20 -2.65
C ARG A 308 -2.86 -10.94 -2.53
N TYR A 309 -2.36 -10.34 -1.45
CA TYR A 309 -0.93 -10.02 -1.32
C TYR A 309 -0.05 -11.28 -1.39
N GLY A 310 -0.51 -12.38 -0.79
CA GLY A 310 0.17 -13.68 -0.90
C GLY A 310 0.35 -14.18 -2.33
N ASN A 311 -0.57 -13.83 -3.25
CA ASN A 311 -0.51 -14.23 -4.66
C ASN A 311 0.69 -13.60 -5.38
N TYR A 312 1.21 -12.49 -4.86
CA TYR A 312 2.44 -11.86 -5.35
C TYR A 312 3.65 -12.31 -4.55
N LEU A 313 3.55 -12.29 -3.21
CA LEU A 313 4.70 -12.38 -2.31
C LEU A 313 5.39 -13.74 -2.32
N ILE A 314 4.61 -14.83 -2.43
CA ILE A 314 5.19 -16.18 -2.50
C ILE A 314 5.92 -16.39 -3.85
N PRO A 315 5.32 -16.11 -5.02
CA PRO A 315 6.03 -16.13 -6.30
C PRO A 315 7.27 -15.23 -6.36
N ILE A 316 7.20 -14.01 -5.81
CA ILE A 316 8.35 -13.10 -5.73
C ILE A 316 9.51 -13.75 -4.95
N GLY A 317 9.21 -14.34 -3.79
CA GLY A 317 10.23 -15.02 -3.00
C GLY A 317 10.85 -16.23 -3.72
N LEU A 318 10.03 -17.04 -4.39
CA LEU A 318 10.51 -18.17 -5.18
C LEU A 318 11.41 -17.71 -6.35
N MET A 319 11.03 -16.64 -7.07
CA MET A 319 11.86 -16.07 -8.14
C MET A 319 13.17 -15.49 -7.61
N ALA A 320 13.13 -14.77 -6.49
CA ALA A 320 14.32 -14.23 -5.86
C ALA A 320 15.29 -15.34 -5.46
N LEU A 321 14.77 -16.46 -4.92
CA LEU A 321 15.57 -17.64 -4.63
C LEU A 321 16.15 -18.26 -5.91
N ALA A 322 15.38 -18.32 -6.99
CA ALA A 322 15.81 -18.83 -8.29
C ALA A 322 16.86 -17.95 -9.00
N GLY A 323 17.17 -16.77 -8.45
CA GLY A 323 18.03 -15.78 -9.12
C GLY A 323 17.39 -15.20 -10.38
N ARG A 324 16.07 -15.30 -10.51
CA ARG A 324 15.32 -14.74 -11.64
C ARG A 324 15.19 -13.22 -11.46
N PRO A 325 15.22 -12.45 -12.57
CA PRO A 325 15.12 -11.00 -12.50
C PRO A 325 13.75 -10.57 -11.94
N LEU A 326 13.77 -9.58 -11.05
CA LEU A 326 12.61 -8.94 -10.47
C LEU A 326 12.64 -7.45 -10.79
N PRO A 327 11.49 -6.80 -11.07
CA PRO A 327 11.45 -5.35 -11.11
C PRO A 327 11.75 -4.80 -9.71
N LEU A 328 12.26 -3.56 -9.65
CA LEU A 328 12.56 -2.92 -8.37
C LEU A 328 11.29 -2.67 -7.54
N ALA A 329 10.14 -2.47 -8.20
CA ALA A 329 8.84 -2.30 -7.59
C ALA A 329 7.80 -3.22 -8.26
N VAL A 330 7.04 -3.94 -7.44
CA VAL A 330 5.82 -4.67 -7.85
C VAL A 330 4.63 -3.99 -7.18
N LEU A 331 3.71 -3.45 -7.96
CA LEU A 331 2.60 -2.66 -7.46
C LEU A 331 1.27 -3.38 -7.65
N VAL A 332 0.39 -3.33 -6.64
CA VAL A 332 -0.97 -3.85 -6.76
C VAL A 332 -1.86 -2.91 -7.57
N ARG A 333 -2.90 -3.48 -8.20
CA ARG A 333 -3.91 -2.70 -8.93
C ARG A 333 -5.02 -2.25 -8.00
N HIS A 334 -5.51 -1.03 -8.24
CA HIS A 334 -6.54 -0.40 -7.41
C HIS A 334 -7.87 -0.26 -8.15
N LEU A 335 -8.96 -0.46 -7.42
CA LEU A 335 -10.33 -0.24 -7.88
C LEU A 335 -11.11 0.54 -6.83
N MET A 336 -12.09 1.33 -7.23
CA MET A 336 -13.02 1.94 -6.27
C MET A 336 -14.08 0.93 -5.86
N VAL A 337 -14.15 0.63 -4.56
CA VAL A 337 -15.22 -0.19 -3.96
C VAL A 337 -16.18 0.72 -3.22
N THR A 338 -17.45 0.47 -3.43
CA THR A 338 -18.61 1.22 -2.93
C THR A 338 -19.67 0.21 -2.51
N ARG A 339 -20.69 0.65 -1.77
CA ARG A 339 -21.84 -0.22 -1.46
C ARG A 339 -22.55 -0.77 -2.70
N ALA A 340 -22.48 -0.08 -3.83
CA ALA A 340 -23.12 -0.50 -5.09
C ALA A 340 -22.39 -1.61 -5.83
N ASN A 341 -21.09 -1.85 -5.55
CA ASN A 341 -20.30 -2.86 -6.25
C ASN A 341 -19.53 -3.80 -5.31
N ILE A 342 -19.66 -3.67 -3.98
CA ILE A 342 -18.96 -4.49 -3.00
C ILE A 342 -19.17 -6.01 -3.23
N CYS A 343 -20.37 -6.44 -3.61
CA CYS A 343 -20.71 -7.84 -3.89
C CYS A 343 -19.96 -8.44 -5.09
N GLN A 344 -19.43 -7.60 -5.99
CA GLN A 344 -18.64 -8.07 -7.14
C GLN A 344 -17.25 -8.57 -6.71
N PHE A 345 -16.79 -8.14 -5.53
CA PHE A 345 -15.48 -8.47 -4.99
C PHE A 345 -15.57 -9.34 -3.72
N TYR A 346 -16.62 -9.13 -2.91
CA TYR A 346 -16.82 -9.79 -1.63
C TYR A 346 -18.25 -10.35 -1.57
N PRO A 347 -18.47 -11.63 -1.98
CA PRO A 347 -19.80 -12.22 -2.12
C PRO A 347 -20.64 -12.23 -0.84
N ASP A 348 -20.00 -12.20 0.33
CA ASP A 348 -20.67 -12.16 1.64
C ASP A 348 -21.33 -10.81 1.94
N PHE A 349 -21.04 -9.77 1.13
CA PHE A 349 -21.59 -8.43 1.27
C PHE A 349 -22.54 -8.13 0.10
N PRO A 350 -23.85 -7.96 0.32
CA PRO A 350 -24.79 -7.66 -0.77
C PRO A 350 -24.55 -6.25 -1.32
N CYS A 351 -24.70 -6.09 -2.65
CA CYS A 351 -24.71 -4.77 -3.26
C CYS A 351 -25.98 -4.03 -2.90
N GLN A 352 -25.87 -2.71 -2.69
CA GLN A 352 -27.00 -1.84 -2.38
C GLN A 352 -27.33 -0.96 -3.59
N GLU A 353 -28.62 -0.70 -3.83
CA GLU A 353 -29.08 0.09 -4.98
C GLU A 353 -28.61 1.57 -4.93
N GLN A 354 -28.34 2.08 -3.73
CA GLN A 354 -27.86 3.44 -3.55
C GLN A 354 -26.38 3.56 -3.93
N GLY A 355 -26.15 3.93 -5.20
CA GLY A 355 -24.88 4.50 -5.65
C GLY A 355 -24.63 5.88 -5.04
N PRO A 356 -23.45 6.48 -5.23
CA PRO A 356 -23.05 7.70 -4.53
C PRO A 356 -23.75 8.99 -5.02
N GLY A 357 -24.82 8.86 -5.83
CA GLY A 357 -25.50 9.99 -6.47
C GLY A 357 -24.72 10.62 -7.64
N PHE A 358 -23.59 10.03 -8.05
CA PHE A 358 -22.80 10.46 -9.21
C PHE A 358 -22.12 9.26 -9.90
N SER A 359 -21.68 9.46 -11.14
CA SER A 359 -20.80 8.52 -11.85
C SER A 359 -19.37 9.00 -11.74
N TYR A 360 -18.51 8.19 -11.11
CA TYR A 360 -17.12 8.56 -10.92
C TYR A 360 -16.35 8.64 -12.23
N LEU A 361 -15.76 9.81 -12.49
CA LEU A 361 -14.83 10.04 -13.59
C LEU A 361 -13.43 10.30 -13.03
N PHE A 362 -12.47 9.42 -13.31
CA PHE A 362 -11.09 9.62 -12.89
C PHE A 362 -10.45 10.78 -13.68
N PRO A 363 -9.93 11.85 -13.04
CA PRO A 363 -9.30 12.98 -13.72
C PRO A 363 -7.92 12.63 -14.32
N GLN A 364 -7.90 11.87 -15.41
CA GLN A 364 -6.69 11.26 -15.99
C GLN A 364 -5.58 12.28 -16.32
N GLU A 365 -5.92 13.44 -16.89
CA GLU A 365 -4.92 14.47 -17.22
C GLU A 365 -4.32 15.13 -15.97
N ALA A 366 -5.15 15.42 -14.97
CA ALA A 366 -4.71 16.00 -13.72
C ALA A 366 -3.83 15.01 -12.93
N PHE A 367 -4.17 13.72 -12.97
CA PHE A 367 -3.31 12.66 -12.43
C PHE A 367 -1.96 12.61 -13.15
N GLY A 368 -1.94 12.69 -14.49
CA GLY A 368 -0.69 12.74 -15.25
C GLY A 368 0.21 13.91 -14.86
N ARG A 369 -0.37 15.09 -14.59
CA ARG A 369 0.37 16.25 -14.07
C ARG A 369 0.88 16.02 -12.64
N HIS A 370 0.05 15.44 -11.77
CA HIS A 370 0.46 15.09 -10.40
C HIS A 370 1.66 14.13 -10.42
N LEU A 371 1.59 13.05 -11.21
CA LEU A 371 2.67 12.08 -11.34
C LEU A 371 3.95 12.70 -11.92
N ALA A 372 3.83 13.57 -12.92
CA ALA A 372 4.97 14.32 -13.44
C ALA A 372 5.61 15.22 -12.36
N GLY A 373 4.80 15.85 -11.50
CA GLY A 373 5.26 16.68 -10.40
C GLY A 373 5.91 15.93 -9.23
N LEU A 374 5.81 14.59 -9.19
CA LEU A 374 6.57 13.79 -8.22
C LEU A 374 8.05 13.66 -8.60
N LYS A 375 8.37 13.76 -9.90
CA LYS A 375 9.74 13.63 -10.40
C LYS A 375 10.57 14.83 -9.95
N GLY A 376 11.70 14.55 -9.29
CA GLY A 376 12.64 15.59 -8.83
C GLY A 376 12.29 16.23 -7.48
N LYS A 377 11.26 15.73 -6.79
CA LYS A 377 10.98 16.13 -5.41
C LYS A 377 12.13 15.71 -4.48
N PRO A 378 12.71 16.63 -3.67
CA PRO A 378 13.83 16.30 -2.77
C PRO A 378 13.52 15.16 -1.81
N GLU A 379 12.29 15.06 -1.33
CA GLU A 379 11.83 14.00 -0.42
C GLU A 379 11.76 12.61 -1.08
N LEU A 380 11.77 12.53 -2.41
CA LEU A 380 11.76 11.29 -3.19
C LEU A 380 13.13 10.95 -3.79
N ALA A 381 14.17 11.70 -3.44
CA ALA A 381 15.53 11.42 -3.89
C ALA A 381 15.98 10.01 -3.45
N GLY A 382 16.41 9.19 -4.39
CA GLY A 382 16.79 7.78 -4.16
C GLY A 382 15.62 6.79 -4.25
N TYR A 383 14.40 7.25 -4.53
CA TYR A 383 13.22 6.43 -4.74
C TYR A 383 12.64 6.52 -6.16
N GLU A 384 13.38 7.11 -7.10
CA GLU A 384 12.91 7.39 -8.46
C GLU A 384 12.46 6.12 -9.20
N THR A 385 13.10 4.99 -8.91
CA THR A 385 12.78 3.68 -9.49
C THR A 385 11.53 3.04 -8.91
N LEU A 386 11.01 3.56 -7.79
CA LEU A 386 9.76 3.13 -7.17
C LEU A 386 8.56 3.96 -7.63
N LEU A 387 8.80 5.03 -8.39
CA LEU A 387 7.73 5.84 -8.95
C LEU A 387 7.07 5.07 -10.10
N PRO A 388 5.73 4.98 -10.12
CA PRO A 388 5.02 4.34 -11.21
C PRO A 388 5.28 5.10 -12.52
N ALA A 389 5.39 4.35 -13.62
CA ALA A 389 5.73 4.94 -14.91
C ALA A 389 4.56 5.72 -15.54
N ARG A 390 3.30 5.38 -15.21
CA ARG A 390 2.07 5.90 -15.84
C ARG A 390 0.88 5.90 -14.90
#